data_AF-X0YX03-F1
#
_entry.id   AF-X0YX03-F1
#
_cell.length_a   1.000
_cell.length_b   1.000
_cell.length_c   1.000
_cell.angle_alpha   90.00
_cell.angle_beta   90.00
_cell.angle_gamma   90.00
#
_symmetry.space_group_name_H-M   'P 1'
#
loop_
_entity.id
_entity.type
_entity.pdbx_description
1 polymer ?
#
loop_
_entity_poly.entity_id
_entity_poly.type
_entity_poly.pdbx_seq_one_letter_code
_entity_poly.pdbx_strand_id
1 'polypeptide(L)'
;HMPLTGEPEALRGELERTNRLFEERLGWRSTVLRGPGGYQRGLRDLPANQQVVLDCGFRWVSCQYDGTLGEHEPRYAIEAPGRDVAYAYPTGLSEFPIQGYSDRIWFDMAHCVDQAAYDAWRTAHGHQPVGPGWRAPWTHP
;
A
#
# COMPACT_ATOMS: atom_id res chain seq x y z
N HIS A 1 -0.36 -14.64 -4.70
CA HIS A 1 0.45 -13.47 -4.30
C HIS A 1 1.36 -13.91 -3.18
N MET A 2 2.69 -13.77 -3.31
CA MET A 2 3.61 -14.09 -2.22
C MET A 2 3.85 -12.84 -1.36
N PRO A 3 3.81 -12.93 -0.02
CA PRO A 3 4.10 -11.80 0.86
C PRO A 3 5.62 -11.55 0.96
N LEU A 4 6.03 -10.30 1.16
CA LEU A 4 7.44 -9.97 1.46
C LEU A 4 7.88 -10.47 2.83
N THR A 5 6.92 -10.83 3.69
CA THR A 5 7.15 -11.38 5.02
C THR A 5 7.21 -12.91 5.04
N GLY A 6 7.18 -13.56 3.88
CA GLY A 6 7.27 -15.02 3.75
C GLY A 6 8.69 -15.55 3.90
N GLU A 7 8.87 -16.84 3.63
CA GLU A 7 10.17 -17.50 3.71
C GLU A 7 11.20 -16.88 2.74
N PRO A 8 12.43 -16.57 3.19
CA PRO A 8 13.45 -15.88 2.39
C PRO A 8 13.75 -16.52 1.03
N GLU A 9 13.84 -17.85 0.96
CA GLU A 9 14.18 -18.54 -0.30
C GLU A 9 13.02 -18.53 -1.30
N ALA A 10 11.78 -18.66 -0.82
CA ALA A 10 10.61 -18.48 -1.66
C ALA A 10 10.56 -17.03 -2.19
N LEU A 11 10.85 -16.06 -1.31
CA LEU A 11 10.95 -14.65 -1.66
C LEU A 11 11.96 -14.41 -2.78
N ARG A 12 13.15 -14.96 -2.64
CA ARG A 12 14.24 -14.85 -3.63
C ARG A 12 13.79 -15.32 -5.01
N GLY A 13 13.24 -16.52 -5.11
CA GLY A 13 12.84 -17.11 -6.40
C GLY A 13 11.84 -16.25 -7.16
N GLU A 14 10.84 -15.68 -6.48
CA GLU A 14 9.84 -14.82 -7.10
C GLU A 14 10.40 -13.44 -7.49
N LEU A 15 11.28 -12.85 -6.66
CA LEU A 15 11.92 -11.58 -6.95
C LEU A 15 12.89 -11.66 -8.14
N GLU A 16 13.72 -12.72 -8.19
CA GLU A 16 14.60 -12.99 -9.32
C GLU A 16 13.82 -13.22 -10.61
N ARG A 17 12.73 -14.01 -10.53
CA ARG A 17 11.82 -14.23 -11.65
C ARG A 17 11.21 -12.92 -12.15
N THR A 18 10.79 -12.04 -11.24
CA THR A 18 10.19 -10.75 -11.58
C THR A 18 11.17 -9.89 -12.37
N ASN A 19 12.40 -9.70 -11.87
CA ASN A 19 13.40 -8.89 -12.56
C ASN A 19 13.86 -9.53 -13.88
N ARG A 20 13.98 -10.86 -13.94
CA ARG A 20 14.25 -11.56 -15.21
C ARG A 20 13.17 -11.29 -16.25
N LEU A 21 11.89 -11.38 -15.87
CA LEU A 21 10.78 -11.11 -16.79
C LEU A 21 10.74 -9.64 -17.24
N PHE A 22 11.01 -8.69 -16.35
CA PHE A 22 11.13 -7.28 -16.74
C PHE A 22 12.27 -7.08 -17.76
N GLU A 23 13.40 -7.73 -17.53
CA GLU A 23 14.57 -7.61 -18.42
C GLU A 23 14.29 -8.22 -19.79
N GLU A 24 13.72 -9.43 -19.84
CA GLU A 24 13.37 -10.11 -21.10
C GLU A 24 12.31 -9.35 -21.92
N ARG A 25 11.33 -8.73 -21.24
CA ARG A 25 10.17 -8.11 -21.92
C ARG A 25 10.33 -6.63 -22.20
N LEU A 26 11.06 -5.92 -21.34
CA LEU A 26 11.17 -4.47 -21.37
C LEU A 26 12.62 -3.98 -21.45
N GLY A 27 13.63 -4.86 -21.41
CA GLY A 27 15.05 -4.48 -21.42
C GLY A 27 15.48 -3.74 -20.16
N TRP A 28 14.77 -3.92 -19.05
CA TRP A 28 14.95 -3.16 -17.82
C TRP A 28 14.90 -4.05 -16.58
N ARG A 29 15.68 -3.74 -15.55
CA ARG A 29 15.59 -4.38 -14.23
C ARG A 29 15.04 -3.39 -13.21
N SER A 30 14.00 -3.78 -12.48
CA SER A 30 13.44 -2.91 -11.45
C SER A 30 14.38 -2.80 -10.27
N THR A 31 14.65 -1.56 -9.86
CA THR A 31 15.30 -1.23 -8.59
C THR A 31 14.28 -0.98 -7.47
N VAL A 32 12.99 -1.12 -7.80
CA VAL A 32 11.84 -0.74 -6.97
C VAL A 32 10.96 -1.95 -6.72
N LEU A 33 10.55 -2.12 -5.47
CA LEU A 33 9.59 -3.16 -5.10
C LEU A 33 8.42 -2.57 -4.34
N ARG A 34 7.24 -2.53 -4.96
CA ARG A 34 5.98 -2.24 -4.27
C ARG A 34 5.48 -3.53 -3.63
N GLY A 35 5.53 -3.60 -2.31
CA GLY A 35 5.09 -4.78 -1.57
C GLY A 35 3.58 -4.91 -1.53
N PRO A 36 3.03 -6.14 -1.46
CA PRO A 36 1.63 -6.34 -1.18
C PRO A 36 1.27 -6.04 0.26
N GLY A 37 0.00 -5.70 0.48
CA GLY A 37 -0.68 -5.95 1.75
C GLY A 37 -0.51 -4.89 2.84
N GLY A 38 0.44 -3.96 2.73
CA GLY A 38 0.59 -2.86 3.70
C GLY A 38 0.91 -3.36 5.12
N TYR A 39 2.19 -3.52 5.42
CA TYR A 39 2.65 -4.07 6.70
C TYR A 39 2.83 -2.98 7.75
N GLN A 40 2.24 -3.14 8.95
CA GLN A 40 2.29 -2.13 10.03
C GLN A 40 3.71 -1.64 10.34
N ARG A 41 4.69 -2.56 10.29
CA ARG A 41 6.09 -2.28 10.63
C ARG A 41 7.04 -2.41 9.44
N GLY A 42 6.52 -2.47 8.21
CA GLY A 42 7.30 -2.79 7.02
C GLY A 42 8.05 -4.11 7.22
N LEU A 43 9.34 -4.13 6.86
CA LEU A 43 10.22 -5.30 7.02
C LEU A 43 11.13 -5.20 8.26
N ARG A 44 10.86 -4.32 9.24
CA ARG A 44 11.79 -4.03 10.35
C ARG A 44 12.34 -5.26 11.06
N ASP A 45 11.49 -6.27 11.29
CA ASP A 45 11.86 -7.48 12.02
C ASP A 45 12.38 -8.61 11.11
N LEU A 46 12.59 -8.33 9.82
CA LEU A 46 12.91 -9.33 8.81
C LEU A 46 14.21 -8.97 8.05
N PRO A 47 15.37 -8.87 8.72
CA PRO A 47 16.63 -8.51 8.06
C PRO A 47 17.03 -9.51 6.96
N ALA A 48 16.69 -10.79 7.12
CA ALA A 48 16.93 -11.79 6.07
C ALA A 48 16.16 -11.47 4.79
N ASN A 49 14.88 -11.10 4.91
CA ASN A 49 14.05 -10.72 3.77
C ASN A 49 14.53 -9.40 3.14
N GLN A 50 14.95 -8.43 3.95
CA GLN A 50 15.58 -7.20 3.46
C GLN A 50 16.82 -7.51 2.61
N GLN A 51 17.67 -8.45 3.06
CA GLN A 51 18.86 -8.86 2.32
C GLN A 51 18.51 -9.55 1.01
N VAL A 52 17.53 -10.45 1.00
CA VAL A 52 17.02 -11.08 -0.24
C VAL A 52 16.57 -10.03 -1.25
N VAL A 53 15.82 -9.01 -0.81
CA VAL A 53 15.38 -7.90 -1.68
C VAL A 53 16.58 -7.18 -2.30
N LEU A 54 17.60 -6.86 -1.50
CA LEU A 54 18.83 -6.21 -1.98
C LEU A 54 19.61 -7.06 -2.97
N ASP A 55 19.79 -8.34 -2.66
CA ASP A 55 20.50 -9.31 -3.50
C ASP A 55 19.83 -9.48 -4.87
N CYS A 56 18.49 -9.41 -4.91
CA CYS A 56 17.71 -9.49 -6.16
C CYS A 56 17.80 -8.21 -7.02
N GLY A 57 18.53 -7.19 -6.57
CA GLY A 57 18.80 -5.95 -7.30
C GLY A 57 17.87 -4.79 -6.97
N PHE A 58 16.93 -4.97 -6.04
CA PHE A 58 16.10 -3.88 -5.56
C PHE A 58 16.91 -2.98 -4.61
N ARG A 59 16.51 -1.71 -4.53
CA ARG A 59 17.18 -0.68 -3.73
C ARG A 59 16.22 -0.01 -2.75
N TRP A 60 14.94 -0.02 -3.08
CA TRP A 60 13.92 0.46 -2.18
C TRP A 60 12.62 -0.32 -2.31
N VAL A 61 11.93 -0.40 -1.17
CA VAL A 61 10.62 -1.01 -1.02
C VAL A 61 9.59 0.05 -0.65
N SER A 62 8.35 -0.25 -0.97
CA SER A 62 7.21 0.49 -0.43
C SER A 62 6.16 -0.51 0.00
N CYS A 63 6.16 -0.81 1.30
CA CYS A 63 5.35 -1.86 1.88
C CYS A 63 4.90 -1.57 3.32
N GLN A 64 5.56 -0.65 4.03
CA GLN A 64 5.06 -0.20 5.33
C GLN A 64 3.74 0.57 5.13
N TYR A 65 2.73 0.30 5.95
CA TYR A 65 1.47 1.03 5.95
C TYR A 65 0.93 1.12 7.36
N ASP A 66 0.38 2.27 7.74
CA ASP A 66 -0.34 2.38 9.01
C ASP A 66 -1.79 1.89 8.84
N GLY A 67 -2.03 0.65 9.26
CA GLY A 67 -3.34 0.03 9.28
C GLY A 67 -4.33 0.66 10.27
N THR A 68 -3.85 1.47 11.21
CA THR A 68 -4.69 2.10 12.24
C THR A 68 -5.27 3.45 11.79
N LEU A 69 -4.94 3.92 10.58
CA LEU A 69 -5.27 5.27 10.13
C LEU A 69 -6.76 5.63 10.24
N GLY A 70 -7.66 4.67 10.01
CA GLY A 70 -9.11 4.85 10.11
C GLY A 70 -9.67 4.82 11.55
N GLU A 71 -8.85 4.50 12.55
CA GLU A 71 -9.22 4.49 13.97
C GLU A 71 -8.94 5.84 14.65
N HIS A 72 -8.22 6.74 13.97
CA HIS A 72 -7.84 8.04 14.50
C HIS A 72 -8.75 9.16 13.97
N GLU A 73 -8.63 10.34 14.58
CA GLU A 73 -9.26 11.56 14.08
C GLU A 73 -8.70 11.98 12.71
N PRO A 74 -9.47 12.64 11.83
CA PRO A 74 -9.04 13.03 10.48
C PRO A 74 -7.69 13.75 10.42
N ARG A 75 -7.38 14.54 11.44
CA ARG A 75 -6.09 15.24 11.58
C ARG A 75 -4.89 14.29 11.56
N TYR A 76 -5.00 13.11 12.16
CA TYR A 76 -3.93 12.12 12.19
C TYR A 76 -3.57 11.61 10.78
N ALA A 77 -4.59 11.45 9.93
CA ALA A 77 -4.43 11.06 8.55
C ALA A 77 -3.85 12.21 7.69
N ILE A 78 -4.31 13.45 7.93
CA ILE A 78 -3.76 14.66 7.26
C ILE A 78 -2.27 14.86 7.58
N GLU A 79 -1.84 14.53 8.79
CA GLU A 79 -0.45 14.66 9.23
C GLU A 79 0.46 13.49 8.78
N ALA A 80 -0.12 12.43 8.18
CA ALA A 80 0.62 11.25 7.70
C ALA A 80 1.83 11.58 6.80
N PRO A 81 1.78 12.53 5.84
CA PRO A 81 2.95 12.90 5.03
C PRO A 81 4.18 13.34 5.85
N GLY A 82 3.98 13.92 7.04
CA GLY A 82 5.09 14.35 7.91
C GLY A 82 5.63 13.23 8.79
N ARG A 83 4.84 12.20 9.06
CA ARG A 83 5.20 11.05 9.91
C ARG A 83 5.77 9.88 9.10
N ASP A 84 5.17 9.59 7.96
CA ASP A 84 5.44 8.41 7.13
C ASP A 84 6.51 8.72 6.07
N VAL A 85 7.60 9.33 6.54
CA VAL A 85 8.74 9.72 5.70
C VAL A 85 9.61 8.50 5.33
N ALA A 86 10.31 8.61 4.20
CA ALA A 86 11.24 7.59 3.78
C ALA A 86 12.38 7.42 4.79
N TYR A 87 12.83 6.17 4.97
CA TYR A 87 13.94 5.84 5.86
C TYR A 87 14.73 4.65 5.33
N ALA A 88 15.95 4.44 5.83
CA ALA A 88 16.76 3.27 5.52
C ALA A 88 16.71 2.26 6.68
N TYR A 89 16.54 0.98 6.35
CA TYR A 89 16.81 -0.11 7.28
C TYR A 89 18.31 -0.22 7.57
N PRO A 90 18.72 -0.86 8.68
CA PRO A 90 20.14 -1.10 8.96
C PRO A 90 20.89 -1.87 7.86
N THR A 91 20.18 -2.68 7.07
CA THR A 91 20.73 -3.40 5.91
C THR A 91 21.03 -2.49 4.71
N GLY A 92 20.61 -1.23 4.74
CA GLY A 92 20.73 -0.27 3.63
C GLY A 92 19.56 -0.26 2.65
N LEU A 93 18.61 -1.19 2.79
CA LEU A 93 17.35 -1.14 2.03
C LEU A 93 16.53 0.09 2.45
N SER A 94 16.09 0.88 1.48
CA SER A 94 15.24 2.04 1.77
C SER A 94 13.76 1.65 1.77
N GLU A 95 12.99 2.11 2.76
CA GLU A 95 11.55 2.00 2.82
C GLU A 95 10.93 3.36 2.52
N PHE A 96 9.94 3.36 1.63
CA PHE A 96 9.06 4.47 1.34
C PHE A 96 7.66 4.05 1.78
N PRO A 97 7.24 4.39 3.00
CA PRO A 97 5.94 3.98 3.50
C PRO A 97 4.80 4.36 2.55
N ILE A 98 3.79 3.51 2.48
CA ILE A 98 2.55 3.76 1.76
C ILE A 98 1.87 4.95 2.43
N GLN A 99 1.63 6.01 1.65
CA GLN A 99 0.83 7.14 2.12
C GLN A 99 -0.58 6.66 2.45
N GLY A 100 -0.96 6.75 3.71
CA GLY A 100 -2.27 6.34 4.19
C GLY A 100 -3.38 7.30 3.81
N TYR A 101 -3.09 8.59 3.68
CA TYR A 101 -4.07 9.56 3.22
C TYR A 101 -4.36 9.38 1.72
N SER A 102 -5.37 8.57 1.42
CA SER A 102 -5.87 8.28 0.08
C SER A 102 -7.23 8.94 -0.17
N ASP A 103 -7.68 8.88 -1.42
CA ASP A 103 -9.05 9.23 -1.80
C ASP A 103 -10.10 8.46 -0.98
N ARG A 104 -9.85 7.17 -0.71
CA ARG A 104 -10.72 6.34 0.13
C ARG A 104 -10.79 6.84 1.57
N ILE A 105 -9.64 7.13 2.18
CA ILE A 105 -9.55 7.64 3.54
C ILE A 105 -10.20 9.02 3.64
N TRP A 106 -9.92 9.91 2.69
CA TRP A 106 -10.58 11.22 2.62
C TRP A 106 -12.10 11.06 2.54
N PHE A 107 -12.58 10.18 1.67
CA PHE A 107 -14.01 9.91 1.55
C PHE A 107 -14.60 9.40 2.87
N ASP A 108 -14.01 8.36 3.46
CA ASP A 108 -14.54 7.74 4.67
C ASP A 108 -14.52 8.66 5.89
N MET A 109 -13.44 9.44 6.07
CA MET A 109 -13.24 10.22 7.28
C MET A 109 -13.81 11.64 7.20
N ALA A 110 -13.85 12.24 6.00
CA ALA A 110 -14.15 13.66 5.85
C ALA A 110 -15.35 13.94 4.94
N HIS A 111 -15.84 12.96 4.17
CA HIS A 111 -16.88 13.21 3.17
C HIS A 111 -18.12 12.35 3.34
N CYS A 112 -18.00 11.12 3.86
CA CYS A 112 -19.10 10.20 4.13
C CYS A 112 -19.78 10.56 5.46
N VAL A 113 -20.97 11.16 5.39
CA VAL A 113 -21.75 11.57 6.56
C VAL A 113 -22.73 10.49 7.03
N ASP A 114 -23.02 9.50 6.17
CA ASP A 114 -23.88 8.35 6.49
C ASP A 114 -23.26 7.05 5.98
N GLN A 115 -22.36 6.49 6.80
CA GLN A 115 -21.64 5.26 6.49
C GLN A 115 -22.58 4.06 6.31
N ALA A 116 -23.68 4.00 7.06
CA ALA A 116 -24.64 2.91 6.98
C ALA A 116 -25.39 2.92 5.64
N ALA A 117 -25.83 4.11 5.19
CA ALA A 117 -26.46 4.26 3.88
C ALA A 117 -25.48 3.93 2.74
N TYR A 118 -24.22 4.35 2.84
CA TYR A 118 -23.19 3.99 1.87
C TYR A 118 -22.97 2.48 1.80
N ASP A 119 -22.81 1.79 2.94
CA ASP A 119 -22.56 0.35 2.97
C ASP A 119 -23.76 -0.47 2.45
N ALA A 120 -24.98 -0.04 2.77
CA ALA A 120 -26.20 -0.63 2.24
C ALA A 120 -26.25 -0.50 0.71
N TRP A 121 -26.01 0.71 0.18
CA TRP A 121 -25.99 0.95 -1.25
C TRP A 121 -24.87 0.19 -1.95
N ARG A 122 -23.65 0.22 -1.42
CA ARG A 122 -22.48 -0.49 -1.98
C ARG A 122 -22.74 -1.98 -2.11
N THR A 123 -23.40 -2.57 -1.11
CA THR A 123 -23.76 -3.99 -1.11
C THR A 123 -24.81 -4.31 -2.18
N ALA A 124 -25.85 -3.48 -2.30
CA ALA A 124 -26.95 -3.73 -3.24
C ALA A 124 -26.61 -3.36 -4.70
N HIS A 125 -25.84 -2.27 -4.90
CA HIS A 125 -25.73 -1.58 -6.18
C HIS A 125 -24.29 -1.16 -6.55
N GLY A 126 -23.28 -1.35 -5.68
CA GLY A 126 -21.92 -0.85 -5.92
C GLY A 126 -21.21 -1.39 -7.17
N HIS A 127 -21.75 -2.46 -7.77
CA HIS A 127 -21.28 -3.06 -9.02
C HIS A 127 -21.99 -2.50 -10.27
N GLN A 128 -22.94 -1.59 -10.11
CA GLN A 128 -23.79 -1.06 -11.19
C GLN A 128 -23.38 0.39 -11.52
N PRO A 129 -23.39 0.77 -12.81
CA PRO A 129 -23.16 2.16 -13.18
C PRO A 129 -24.30 3.06 -12.69
N VAL A 130 -23.95 4.27 -12.29
CA VAL A 130 -24.93 5.31 -11.94
C VAL A 130 -25.27 6.15 -13.16
N GLY A 131 -26.50 6.65 -13.23
CA GLY A 131 -26.97 7.47 -14.35
C GLY A 131 -26.43 8.91 -14.34
N PRO A 132 -26.58 9.65 -15.45
CA PRO A 132 -26.23 11.07 -15.52
C PRO A 132 -26.90 11.89 -14.42
N GLY A 133 -26.14 12.78 -13.76
CA GLY A 133 -26.64 13.66 -12.70
C GLY A 133 -26.86 12.98 -11.34
N TRP A 134 -26.52 11.69 -11.20
CA TRP A 134 -26.58 11.00 -9.93
C TRP A 134 -25.62 11.64 -8.90
N ARG A 135 -26.08 11.73 -7.65
CA ARG A 135 -25.31 12.24 -6.51
C ARG A 135 -25.42 11.25 -5.35
N ALA A 136 -24.31 11.04 -4.65
CA ALA A 136 -24.28 10.20 -3.46
C ALA A 136 -25.06 10.88 -2.32
N PRO A 137 -26.13 10.27 -1.78
CA PRO A 137 -26.92 10.87 -0.71
C PRO A 137 -26.22 10.84 0.66
N TRP A 138 -25.15 10.05 0.80
CA TRP A 138 -24.37 9.87 2.04
C TRP A 138 -23.12 10.75 2.09
N THR A 139 -22.97 11.73 1.19
CA THR A 139 -21.85 12.69 1.22
C THR A 139 -22.30 14.10 1.59
N HIS A 140 -21.37 14.93 2.08
CA HIS A 140 -21.62 16.38 2.19
C HIS A 140 -22.07 16.97 0.83
N PRO A 141 -22.95 17.99 0.81
CA PRO A 141 -23.42 18.67 -0.40
C PRO A 141 -22.29 19.30 -1.24
#